data_AF-R5Y8B9-F1
#
_entry.id   AF-R5Y8B9-F1
#
_cell.length_a   1.000
_cell.length_b   1.000
_cell.length_c   1.000
_cell.angle_alpha   90.00
_cell.angle_beta   90.00
_cell.angle_gamma   90.00
#
_symmetry.space_group_name_H-M   'P 1'
#
loop_
_entity.id
_entity.type
_entity.pdbx_description
1 polymer ?
#
loop_
_entity_poly.entity_id
_entity_poly.type
_entity_poly.pdbx_seq_one_letter_code
_entity_poly.pdbx_strand_id
1 'polypeptide(L)'
;MIYIKEILIENYINSLKIDDLKNYAKNNNIYLNEKDAIVILDMAKKYWKIVYKGNPNEVFKLLKEKIDIKTYEKVIELYNLYKKEMN
;
A
#
# COMPACT_ATOMS: atom_id res chain seq x y z
N MET A 1 -9.74 22.00 -9.31
CA MET A 1 -9.57 20.77 -10.12
C MET A 1 -8.88 19.66 -9.30
N ILE A 2 -9.44 19.29 -8.14
CA ILE A 2 -8.86 18.31 -7.20
C ILE A 2 -9.55 16.93 -7.32
N TYR A 3 -10.81 16.91 -7.78
CA TYR A 3 -11.66 15.71 -7.85
C TYR A 3 -11.17 14.64 -8.84
N ILE A 4 -10.67 15.04 -10.02
CA ILE A 4 -10.31 14.07 -11.07
C ILE A 4 -9.15 13.17 -10.64
N LYS A 5 -8.12 13.73 -9.97
CA LYS A 5 -6.98 12.94 -9.49
C LYS A 5 -7.39 11.92 -8.43
N GLU A 6 -8.24 12.29 -7.49
CA GLU A 6 -8.74 11.34 -6.46
C GLU A 6 -9.57 10.22 -7.08
N ILE A 7 -10.46 10.54 -8.03
CA ILE A 7 -11.28 9.53 -8.73
C ILE A 7 -10.41 8.54 -9.49
N LEU A 8 -9.34 9.00 -10.15
CA LEU A 8 -8.42 8.12 -10.86
C LEU A 8 -7.66 7.19 -9.90
N ILE A 9 -7.18 7.72 -8.76
CA ILE A 9 -6.49 6.92 -7.74
C ILE A 9 -7.45 5.89 -7.14
N GLU A 10 -8.67 6.31 -6.79
CA GLU A 10 -9.69 5.42 -6.24
C GLU A 10 -10.04 4.29 -7.19
N ASN A 11 -10.31 4.60 -8.46
CA ASN A 11 -10.63 3.60 -9.48
C ASN A 11 -9.48 2.62 -9.66
N TYR A 12 -8.25 3.12 -9.75
CA TYR A 12 -7.06 2.29 -9.86
C TYR A 12 -6.93 1.34 -8.66
N ILE A 13 -6.97 1.87 -7.44
CA ILE A 13 -6.82 1.08 -6.21
C ILE A 13 -7.93 0.05 -6.07
N ASN A 14 -9.17 0.40 -6.39
CA ASN A 14 -10.29 -0.53 -6.33
C ASN A 14 -10.15 -1.66 -7.35
N SER A 15 -9.58 -1.38 -8.52
CA SER A 15 -9.30 -2.38 -9.58
C SER A 15 -8.17 -3.35 -9.26
N LEU A 16 -7.28 -3.01 -8.31
CA LEU A 16 -6.13 -3.85 -7.97
C LEU A 16 -6.58 -5.24 -7.49
N LYS A 17 -5.92 -6.25 -8.03
CA LYS A 17 -6.06 -7.65 -7.63
C LYS A 17 -4.84 -8.09 -6.83
N ILE A 18 -5.00 -9.20 -6.12
CA ILE A 18 -3.89 -9.77 -5.36
C ILE A 18 -2.71 -10.18 -6.24
N ASP A 19 -3.00 -10.62 -7.48
CA ASP A 19 -1.96 -10.97 -8.45
C ASP A 19 -1.12 -9.76 -8.87
N ASP A 20 -1.71 -8.55 -8.95
CA ASP A 20 -0.96 -7.33 -9.24
C ASP A 20 0.07 -7.05 -8.15
N LEU A 21 -0.34 -7.20 -6.88
CA LEU A 21 0.53 -7.03 -5.73
C LEU A 21 1.64 -8.10 -5.69
N LYS A 22 1.30 -9.36 -5.93
CA LYS A 22 2.27 -10.46 -5.96
C LYS A 22 3.26 -10.32 -7.12
N ASN A 23 2.79 -9.92 -8.29
CA ASN A 23 3.63 -9.67 -9.46
C ASN A 23 4.60 -8.52 -9.18
N TYR A 24 4.11 -7.43 -8.58
CA TYR A 24 4.97 -6.33 -8.14
C TYR A 24 6.04 -6.82 -7.15
N ALA A 25 5.65 -7.57 -6.11
CA ALA A 25 6.57 -8.09 -5.12
C ALA A 25 7.66 -8.98 -5.76
N LYS A 26 7.24 -9.93 -6.62
CA LYS A 26 8.13 -10.82 -7.36
C LYS A 26 9.13 -10.05 -8.23
N ASN A 27 8.67 -9.07 -9.00
CA ASN A 27 9.52 -8.27 -9.89
C ASN A 27 10.54 -7.41 -9.13
N ASN A 28 10.29 -7.13 -7.85
CA ASN A 28 11.16 -6.34 -6.98
C ASN A 28 11.93 -7.19 -5.95
N ASN A 29 11.97 -8.52 -6.12
CA ASN A 29 12.60 -9.47 -5.19
C ASN A 29 12.11 -9.32 -3.73
N ILE A 30 10.83 -9.00 -3.55
CA ILE A 30 10.18 -8.90 -2.24
C ILE A 30 9.49 -10.24 -1.97
N TYR A 31 9.88 -10.89 -0.88
CA TYR A 31 9.13 -12.05 -0.39
C TYR A 31 7.81 -11.56 0.22
N LEU A 32 6.70 -12.02 -0.36
CA LEU A 32 5.36 -11.69 0.10
C LEU A 32 4.52 -12.97 0.14
N ASN A 33 4.10 -13.35 1.34
CA ASN A 33 3.22 -14.50 1.52
C ASN A 33 1.75 -14.13 1.24
N GLU A 34 0.91 -15.15 1.03
CA GLU A 34 -0.51 -14.99 0.69
C GLU A 34 -1.28 -14.14 1.70
N LYS A 35 -1.11 -14.44 2.99
CA LYS A 35 -1.84 -13.80 4.08
C LYS A 35 -1.52 -12.30 4.14
N ASP A 36 -0.25 -11.97 4.09
CA ASP A 36 0.21 -10.58 4.12
C ASP A 36 -0.24 -9.83 2.86
N ALA A 37 -0.23 -10.48 1.70
CA ALA A 37 -0.70 -9.89 0.45
C ALA A 37 -2.18 -9.49 0.53
N ILE A 38 -3.04 -10.37 1.08
CA ILE A 38 -4.46 -10.09 1.29
C ILE A 38 -4.62 -8.88 2.21
N VAL A 39 -3.94 -8.89 3.36
CA VAL A 39 -4.03 -7.81 4.35
C VAL A 39 -3.58 -6.48 3.77
N ILE A 40 -2.46 -6.45 3.04
CA ILE A 40 -1.93 -5.23 2.41
C ILE A 40 -2.92 -4.68 1.38
N LEU A 41 -3.47 -5.53 0.52
CA LEU A 41 -4.44 -5.11 -0.49
C LEU A 41 -5.71 -4.53 0.15
N ASP A 42 -6.27 -5.21 1.15
CA ASP A 42 -7.46 -4.76 1.87
C ASP A 42 -7.21 -3.41 2.56
N MET A 43 -6.06 -3.26 3.23
CA MET A 43 -5.69 -2.01 3.89
C MET A 43 -5.44 -0.88 2.88
N ALA A 44 -4.83 -1.17 1.73
CA ALA A 44 -4.65 -0.19 0.66
C ALA A 44 -6.01 0.29 0.15
N LYS A 45 -6.94 -0.62 -0.18
CA LYS A 45 -8.28 -0.26 -0.64
C LYS A 45 -9.05 0.56 0.40
N LYS A 46 -8.95 0.21 1.67
CA LYS A 46 -9.68 0.88 2.75
C LYS A 46 -9.09 2.24 3.15
N TYR A 47 -7.78 2.38 3.16
CA TYR A 47 -7.10 3.50 3.81
C TYR A 47 -6.24 4.36 2.87
N TRP A 48 -6.28 4.13 1.55
CA TRP A 48 -5.44 4.88 0.60
C TRP A 48 -5.54 6.40 0.74
N LYS A 49 -6.73 6.94 1.01
CA LYS A 49 -6.92 8.39 1.12
C LYS A 49 -6.18 8.98 2.32
N ILE A 50 -6.15 8.25 3.44
CA ILE A 50 -5.38 8.63 4.64
C ILE A 50 -3.89 8.56 4.35
N VAL A 51 -3.44 7.52 3.64
CA VAL A 51 -2.04 7.36 3.25
C VAL A 51 -1.60 8.45 2.27
N TYR A 52 -2.48 8.86 1.36
CA TYR A 52 -2.17 9.84 0.32
C TYR A 52 -2.18 11.29 0.81
N LYS A 53 -3.13 11.68 1.68
CA LYS A 53 -3.32 13.10 2.09
C LYS A 53 -3.32 13.34 3.59
N GLY A 54 -3.44 12.30 4.39
CA GLY A 54 -3.61 12.40 5.84
C GLY A 54 -2.35 12.06 6.61
N ASN A 55 -2.56 11.64 7.85
CA ASN A 55 -1.52 11.08 8.71
C ASN A 55 -1.60 9.54 8.67
N PRO A 56 -0.64 8.85 8.01
CA PRO A 56 -0.68 7.40 7.87
C PRO A 56 -0.21 6.64 9.11
N ASN A 57 0.29 7.30 10.15
CA ASN A 57 0.93 6.63 11.29
C ASN A 57 0.02 5.58 11.93
N GLU A 58 -1.27 5.89 12.11
CA GLU A 58 -2.24 4.94 12.66
C GLU A 58 -2.51 3.77 11.70
N VAL A 59 -2.55 4.02 10.38
CA VAL A 59 -2.71 2.97 9.37
C VAL A 59 -1.51 2.03 9.39
N PHE A 60 -0.29 2.57 9.51
CA PHE A 60 0.92 1.76 9.58
C PHE A 60 1.04 0.99 10.89
N LYS A 61 0.62 1.58 12.01
CA LYS A 61 0.54 0.85 13.29
C LYS A 61 -0.40 -0.35 13.18
N LEU A 62 -1.59 -0.16 12.60
CA LEU A 62 -2.55 -1.24 12.35
C LEU A 62 -2.00 -2.29 11.37
N LEU A 63 -1.25 -1.86 10.35
CA LEU A 63 -0.63 -2.78 9.39
C LEU A 63 0.42 -3.65 10.08
N LYS A 64 1.30 -3.04 10.89
CA LYS A 64 2.36 -3.72 11.65
C LYS A 64 1.84 -4.84 12.53
N GLU A 65 0.64 -4.67 13.11
CA GLU A 65 0.00 -5.68 13.95
C GLU A 65 -0.57 -6.88 13.17
N LYS A 66 -0.70 -6.77 11.84
CA LYS A 66 -1.41 -7.76 11.00
C LYS A 66 -0.51 -8.56 10.05
N ILE A 67 0.69 -8.07 9.73
CA ILE A 67 1.61 -8.71 8.79
C ILE A 67 2.97 -8.99 9.44
N ASP A 68 3.78 -9.82 8.79
CA ASP A 68 5.14 -10.08 9.26
C ASP A 68 5.99 -8.80 9.31
N ILE A 69 6.90 -8.72 10.30
CA ILE A 69 7.74 -7.55 10.52
C ILE A 69 8.61 -7.22 9.30
N LYS A 70 9.15 -8.23 8.58
CA LYS A 70 9.98 -8.00 7.40
C LYS A 70 9.15 -7.42 6.26
N THR A 71 7.93 -7.94 6.07
CA THR A 71 6.99 -7.40 5.10
C THR A 71 6.62 -5.96 5.44
N TYR A 72 6.34 -5.68 6.71
CA TYR A 72 6.05 -4.33 7.19
C TYR A 72 7.19 -3.35 6.93
N GLU A 73 8.43 -3.71 7.29
CA GLU A 73 9.61 -2.89 7.04
C GLU A 73 9.75 -2.53 5.56
N LYS A 74 9.51 -3.51 4.67
CA LYS A 74 9.58 -3.27 3.22
C LYS A 74 8.47 -2.33 2.73
N VAL A 75 7.25 -2.44 3.26
CA VAL A 75 6.15 -1.51 2.93
C VAL A 75 6.52 -0.08 3.34
N ILE A 76 7.09 0.12 4.53
CA ILE A 76 7.51 1.44 5.01
C ILE A 76 8.66 2.00 4.18
N GLU A 77 9.64 1.18 3.81
CA GLU A 77 10.73 1.56 2.92
C GLU A 77 10.18 2.08 1.57
N LEU A 78 9.28 1.32 0.93
CA LEU A 78 8.67 1.69 -0.35
C LEU A 78 7.83 2.96 -0.23
N TYR A 79 7.03 3.09 0.83
CA TYR A 79 6.25 4.29 1.08
C TYR A 79 7.16 5.53 1.21
N ASN A 80 8.24 5.44 1.99
CA ASN A 80 9.17 6.55 2.16
C ASN A 80 9.89 6.91 0.87
N LEU A 81 10.28 5.91 0.07
CA LEU A 81 10.88 6.09 -1.25
C LEU A 81 9.96 6.90 -2.17
N TYR A 82 8.72 6.44 -2.36
CA TYR A 82 7.79 7.12 -3.27
C TYR A 82 7.29 8.47 -2.73
N LYS A 83 7.14 8.61 -1.41
CA LYS A 83 6.80 9.90 -0.80
C LYS A 83 7.85 10.96 -1.08
N LYS A 84 9.13 10.58 -1.11
CA LYS A 84 10.22 11.50 -1.45
C LYS A 84 10.11 12.00 -2.89
N GLU A 85 9.75 11.12 -3.83
CA GLU A 85 9.58 11.45 -5.25
C GLU A 85 8.32 12.30 -5.55
N MET A 86 7.38 12.35 -4.60
CA MET A 86 6.15 13.14 -4.72
C MET A 86 6.27 14.59 -4.22
N ASN A 87 7.36 14.92 -3.51
CA ASN A 87 7.68 16.25 -3.00
C ASN A 87 8.74 16.91 -3.88
#